data_AF-A0A4Y2M334-F1
#
_entry.id   AF-A0A4Y2M334-F1
#
_cell.length_a   1.000
_cell.length_b   1.000
_cell.length_c   1.000
_cell.angle_alpha   90.00
_cell.angle_beta   90.00
_cell.angle_gamma   90.00
#
_symmetry.space_group_name_H-M   'P 1'
#
loop_
_entity.id
_entity.type
_entity.pdbx_description
1 polymer ?
#
loop_
_entity_poly.entity_id
_entity_poly.type
_entity_poly.pdbx_seq_one_letter_code
_entity_poly.pdbx_strand_id
1 'polypeptide(L)'
;MKFQMYRCTKVFWTENPQCLTMNANTAAVTAIMSIGGGFSNMEEFFSAHNIPSMSEKTFIKEQEKLSDACGVTALKEMESAVSEERSLAIQRGDVDYYTASDSRR
;
A
#
# COMPACT_ATOMS: atom_id res chain seq x y z
N MET A 1 12.64 9.12 22.03
CA MET A 1 12.08 9.35 23.38
C MET A 1 12.46 8.16 24.27
N LYS A 2 13.08 8.38 25.44
CA LYS A 2 13.52 7.28 26.33
C LYS A 2 12.44 7.05 27.40
N PHE A 3 11.77 5.90 27.36
CA PHE A 3 10.89 5.44 28.43
C PHE A 3 11.64 4.38 29.24
N GLN A 4 11.75 4.57 30.57
CA GLN A 4 12.32 3.55 31.46
C GLN A 4 11.18 2.79 32.13
N MET A 5 11.04 1.53 31.76
CA MET A 5 10.35 0.52 32.55
C MET A 5 11.40 -0.46 33.06
N TYR A 6 11.29 -0.80 34.34
CA TYR A 6 12.23 -1.55 35.19
C TYR A 6 13.07 -2.59 34.42
N ARG A 7 14.38 -2.30 34.32
CA ARG A 7 15.48 -3.19 33.88
C ARG A 7 15.55 -3.63 32.41
N CYS A 8 14.81 -3.03 31.48
CA CYS A 8 15.03 -3.23 30.04
C CYS A 8 15.16 -1.91 29.29
N THR A 9 16.39 -1.45 29.05
CA THR A 9 16.64 -0.29 28.18
C THR A 9 16.53 -0.73 26.72
N LYS A 10 15.30 -0.82 26.20
CA LYS A 10 15.06 -1.01 24.77
C LYS A 10 15.01 0.36 24.10
N VAL A 11 15.92 0.60 23.16
CA VAL A 11 15.83 1.76 22.26
C VAL A 11 14.68 1.47 21.30
N PHE A 12 13.54 2.10 21.53
CA PHE A 12 12.47 2.16 20.54
C PHE A 12 12.84 3.23 19.52
N TRP A 13 13.01 2.82 18.28
CA TRP A 13 13.01 3.73 17.15
C TRP A 13 11.55 3.94 16.75
N THR A 14 11.07 5.18 16.71
CA THR A 14 9.76 5.52 16.13
C THR A 14 9.75 5.31 14.61
N GLU A 15 10.94 5.34 14.00
CA GLU A 15 11.14 5.24 12.57
C GLU A 15 12.13 4.10 12.30
N ASN A 16 11.78 3.21 11.37
CA ASN A 16 12.63 2.10 10.98
C ASN A 16 13.96 2.65 10.41
N PRO A 17 15.14 2.36 10.99
CA PRO A 17 16.43 2.83 10.47
C PRO A 17 16.81 2.22 9.12
N GLN A 18 16.09 1.18 8.67
CA GLN A 18 16.18 0.56 7.35
C GLN A 18 15.07 1.06 6.39
N CYS A 19 14.30 2.09 6.77
CA CYS A 19 13.24 2.61 5.92
C CYS A 19 13.87 3.12 4.61
N LEU A 20 13.54 2.43 3.51
CA LEU A 20 13.86 2.90 2.17
C LEU A 20 13.31 4.33 2.09
N THR A 21 14.18 5.33 1.98
CA THR A 21 13.77 6.73 2.01
C THR A 21 12.89 7.02 0.81
N MET A 22 11.58 6.90 1.01
CA MET A 22 10.60 7.33 0.02
C MET A 22 10.78 8.83 -0.17
N ASN A 23 10.90 9.27 -1.42
CA ASN A 23 11.05 10.69 -1.67
C ASN A 23 9.79 11.44 -1.17
N ALA A 24 9.96 12.70 -0.76
CA ALA A 24 8.88 13.47 -0.15
C ALA A 24 7.64 13.60 -1.05
N ASN A 25 7.84 13.65 -2.37
CA ASN A 25 6.76 13.76 -3.34
C ASN A 25 5.93 12.46 -3.40
N THR A 26 6.58 11.30 -3.55
CA THR A 26 5.91 10.00 -3.51
C THR A 26 5.23 9.81 -2.15
N ALA A 27 5.84 10.25 -1.05
CA ALA A 27 5.24 10.17 0.28
C ALA A 27 3.95 10.99 0.40
N ALA A 28 3.97 12.23 -0.07
CA ALA A 28 2.81 13.11 -0.07
C ALA A 28 1.67 12.55 -0.94
N VAL A 29 1.98 12.12 -2.17
CA VAL A 29 0.98 11.52 -3.07
C VAL A 29 0.42 10.23 -2.48
N THR A 30 1.27 9.36 -1.92
CA THR A 30 0.83 8.12 -1.24
C THR A 30 -0.14 8.42 -0.11
N ALA A 31 0.19 9.40 0.75
CA ALA A 31 -0.65 9.76 1.88
C ALA A 31 -2.03 10.27 1.44
N ILE A 32 -2.06 11.15 0.44
CA ILE A 32 -3.31 11.73 -0.09
C ILE A 32 -4.14 10.67 -0.82
N MET A 33 -3.52 9.81 -1.62
CA MET A 33 -4.21 8.69 -2.27
C MET A 33 -4.78 7.69 -1.25
N SER A 34 -4.06 7.44 -0.15
CA SER A 34 -4.49 6.50 0.90
C SER A 34 -5.77 6.95 1.62
N ILE A 35 -6.02 8.26 1.66
CA ILE A 35 -7.28 8.82 2.18
C ILE A 35 -8.34 9.03 1.09
N GLY A 36 -8.08 8.59 -0.15
CA GLY A 36 -8.97 8.77 -1.29
C GLY A 36 -9.00 10.20 -1.86
N GLY A 37 -8.01 11.02 -1.52
CA GLY A 37 -7.90 12.41 -1.99
C GLY A 37 -7.20 12.55 -3.34
N GLY A 38 -7.34 13.73 -3.95
CA GLY A 38 -6.66 14.13 -5.19
C GLY A 38 -5.71 15.31 -5.02
N PHE A 39 -5.21 15.84 -6.15
CA PHE A 39 -4.27 16.96 -6.17
C PHE A 39 -4.76 18.18 -5.37
N SER A 40 -6.02 18.59 -5.53
CA SER A 40 -6.58 19.73 -4.82
C SER A 40 -6.58 19.54 -3.30
N ASN A 41 -6.82 18.31 -2.80
CA ASN A 41 -6.76 18.03 -1.37
C ASN A 41 -5.32 18.12 -0.83
N MET A 42 -4.33 17.68 -1.62
CA MET A 42 -2.92 17.82 -1.26
C MET A 42 -2.51 19.30 -1.21
N GLU A 43 -2.90 20.07 -2.22
CA GLU A 43 -2.58 21.50 -2.31
C GLU A 43 -3.18 22.28 -1.13
N GLU A 44 -4.45 22.01 -0.80
CA GLU A 44 -5.11 22.58 0.38
C GLU A 44 -4.37 22.21 1.68
N PHE A 45 -4.04 20.93 1.86
CA PHE A 45 -3.33 20.46 3.03
C PHE A 45 -1.95 21.13 3.17
N PHE A 46 -1.22 21.29 2.07
CA PHE A 46 0.10 21.91 2.06
C PHE A 46 0.02 23.41 2.33
N SER A 47 -0.96 24.10 1.74
CA SER A 47 -1.24 25.51 1.96
C SER A 47 -1.54 25.81 3.44
N ALA A 48 -2.39 24.99 4.07
CA ALA A 48 -2.72 25.12 5.49
C ALA A 48 -1.50 24.97 6.41
N HIS A 49 -0.46 24.27 5.97
CA HIS A 49 0.78 24.04 6.73
C HIS A 49 1.96 24.90 6.25
N ASN A 50 1.74 25.84 5.33
CA ASN A 50 2.78 26.68 4.72
C ASN A 50 3.93 25.86 4.08
N ILE A 51 3.57 24.73 3.45
CA ILE A 51 4.48 23.86 2.71
C ILE A 51 4.32 24.16 1.21
N PRO A 52 5.42 24.36 0.46
CA PRO A 52 5.33 24.51 -0.99
C PRO A 52 4.76 23.24 -1.65
N SER A 53 3.69 23.41 -2.44
CA SER A 53 3.08 22.32 -3.20
C SER A 53 3.92 21.95 -4.42
N MET A 54 3.90 20.67 -4.78
CA MET A 54 4.39 20.22 -6.07
C MET A 54 3.44 20.67 -7.19
N SER A 55 3.95 20.68 -8.43
CA SER A 55 3.08 20.90 -9.58
C SER A 55 2.11 19.74 -9.80
N GLU A 56 0.94 20.02 -10.37
CA GLU A 56 -0.04 19.00 -10.76
C GLU A 56 0.58 17.93 -11.69
N LYS A 57 1.44 18.35 -12.61
CA LYS A 57 2.17 17.43 -13.49
C LYS A 57 3.07 16.45 -12.71
N THR A 58 3.71 16.93 -11.64
CA THR A 58 4.51 16.07 -10.76
C THR A 58 3.62 15.12 -9.96
N PHE A 59 2.48 15.61 -9.48
CA PHE A 59 1.50 14.81 -8.76
C PHE A 59 0.99 13.66 -9.61
N ILE A 60 0.53 13.94 -10.84
CA ILE A 60 0.03 12.91 -11.77
C ILE A 60 1.10 11.85 -12.02
N LYS A 61 2.35 12.26 -12.25
CA LYS A 61 3.46 11.31 -12.48
C LYS A 61 3.70 10.37 -11.29
N GLU A 62 3.65 10.89 -10.07
CA GLU A 62 3.80 10.06 -8.86
C GLU A 62 2.56 9.19 -8.63
N GLN A 63 1.36 9.70 -8.92
CA GLN A 63 0.11 8.96 -8.82
C GLN A 63 0.07 7.78 -9.81
N GLU A 64 0.47 7.98 -11.06
CA GLU A 64 0.55 6.91 -12.07
C GLU A 64 1.49 5.80 -11.61
N LYS A 65 2.70 6.18 -11.17
CA LYS A 65 3.68 5.23 -10.63
C LYS A 65 3.13 4.41 -9.46
N LEU A 66 2.41 5.04 -8.54
CA LEU A 66 1.78 4.36 -7.41
C LEU A 66 0.62 3.47 -7.87
N SER A 67 -0.19 3.93 -8.81
CA SER A 67 -1.33 3.19 -9.35
C SER A 67 -0.87 1.92 -10.08
N ASP A 68 0.21 2.00 -10.85
CA ASP A 68 0.82 0.85 -11.52
C ASP A 68 1.30 -0.19 -10.51
N ALA A 69 2.03 0.25 -9.46
CA ALA A 69 2.51 -0.63 -8.40
C ALA A 69 1.37 -1.29 -7.61
N CYS A 70 0.32 -0.52 -7.31
CA CYS A 70 -0.90 -1.02 -6.68
C CYS A 70 -1.60 -2.05 -7.58
N GLY A 71 -1.72 -1.78 -8.87
CA GLY A 71 -2.34 -2.70 -9.84
C GLY A 71 -1.59 -4.04 -9.94
N VAL A 72 -0.27 -3.99 -10.07
CA VAL A 72 0.57 -5.21 -10.08
C VAL A 72 0.43 -6.00 -8.79
N THR A 73 0.44 -5.32 -7.64
CA THR A 73 0.28 -5.97 -6.33
C THR A 73 -1.11 -6.59 -6.19
N ALA A 74 -2.16 -5.85 -6.54
CA ALA A 74 -3.53 -6.34 -6.48
C ALA A 74 -3.73 -7.59 -7.33
N LEU A 75 -3.22 -7.61 -8.57
CA LEU A 75 -3.31 -8.79 -9.43
C LEU A 75 -2.62 -10.01 -8.81
N LYS A 76 -1.42 -9.84 -8.26
CA LYS A 76 -0.69 -10.91 -7.61
C LYS A 76 -1.42 -11.47 -6.39
N GLU A 77 -1.96 -10.60 -5.55
CA GLU A 77 -2.73 -11.01 -4.38
C GLU A 77 -4.04 -11.70 -4.78
N MET A 78 -4.70 -11.24 -5.84
CA MET A 78 -5.88 -11.91 -6.39
C MET A 78 -5.56 -13.31 -6.92
N GLU A 79 -4.45 -13.49 -7.65
CA GLU A 79 -3.99 -14.81 -8.11
C GLU A 79 -3.68 -15.74 -6.94
N SER A 80 -3.03 -15.22 -5.89
CA SER A 80 -2.75 -15.98 -4.66
C SER A 80 -4.04 -16.40 -3.95
N ALA A 81 -4.98 -15.47 -3.78
CA ALA A 81 -6.28 -15.73 -3.17
C ALA A 81 -7.08 -16.77 -3.95
N VAL A 82 -7.10 -16.69 -5.30
CA VAL A 82 -7.76 -17.69 -6.15
C VAL A 82 -7.18 -19.09 -5.94
N SER A 83 -5.84 -19.21 -5.84
CA SER A 83 -5.18 -20.49 -5.56
C SER A 83 -5.57 -21.05 -4.18
N GLU A 84 -5.60 -20.19 -3.16
CA GLU A 84 -5.98 -20.56 -1.80
C GLU A 84 -7.45 -20.97 -1.70
N GLU A 85 -8.37 -20.17 -2.24
CA GLU A 85 -9.80 -20.44 -2.29
C GLU A 85 -10.09 -21.74 -3.01
N ARG A 86 -9.40 -22.02 -4.12
CA ARG A 86 -9.52 -23.28 -4.85
C ARG A 86 -9.12 -24.47 -3.97
N SER A 87 -7.98 -24.39 -3.28
CA SER A 87 -7.51 -25.45 -2.38
C SER A 87 -8.54 -25.72 -1.27
N LEU A 88 -9.10 -24.65 -0.69
CA LEU A 88 -10.12 -24.75 0.36
C LEU A 88 -11.44 -25.37 -0.16
N ALA A 89 -11.89 -24.99 -1.35
CA ALA A 89 -13.12 -25.51 -1.95
C ALA A 89 -13.03 -27.03 -2.22
N ILE A 90 -11.88 -27.52 -2.70
CA ILE A 90 -11.64 -28.96 -2.88
C ILE A 90 -11.65 -29.69 -1.54
N GLN A 91 -10.97 -29.14 -0.52
CA GLN A 91 -10.92 -29.75 0.82
C GLN A 91 -12.30 -29.85 1.48
N ARG A 92 -13.19 -28.88 1.22
CA ARG A 92 -14.57 -28.88 1.72
C ARG A 92 -15.50 -29.81 0.95
N GLY A 93 -15.08 -30.29 -0.23
CA GLY A 93 -15.94 -31.05 -1.14
C GLY A 93 -16.96 -30.18 -1.87
N ASP A 94 -16.77 -28.85 -1.90
CA ASP A 94 -17.64 -27.93 -2.64
C ASP A 94 -17.47 -28.12 -4.15
N VAL A 95 -16.28 -28.53 -4.57
CA VAL A 95 -15.91 -28.83 -5.97
C VAL A 95 -14.98 -30.03 -6.05
N ASP A 96 -15.14 -30.84 -7.09
CA ASP A 96 -14.21 -31.92 -7.40
C ASP A 96 -12.92 -31.39 -8.03
N TYR A 97 -11.81 -32.10 -7.84
CA TYR A 97 -10.49 -31.72 -8.38
C TYR A 97 -10.52 -31.41 -9.88
N TYR A 98 -11.28 -32.19 -10.64
CA TYR A 98 -11.42 -32.02 -12.10
C TYR A 98 -12.22 -30.77 -12.47
N THR A 99 -13.31 -30.48 -11.77
CA THR A 99 -14.10 -29.25 -11.97
C THR A 99 -13.32 -28.00 -11.59
N ALA A 100 -12.45 -28.08 -10.59
CA ALA A 100 -11.58 -26.99 -10.18
C ALA A 100 -10.45 -26.71 -11.20
N SER A 101 -10.12 -27.66 -12.08
CA SER A 101 -9.04 -27.53 -13.07
C SER A 101 -9.45 -26.89 -14.41
N ASP A 102 -10.76 -26.77 -14.66
CA ASP A 102 -11.34 -26.33 -15.94
C ASP A 102 -11.77 -24.84 -15.95
N SER A 103 -11.49 -24.09 -14.88
CA SER A 103 -11.83 -22.66 -14.74
C SER A 103 -10.98 -21.70 -15.59
N ARG A 104 -10.36 -22.19 -16.68
CA ARG A 104 -9.66 -21.39 -17.71
C ARG A 104 -10.48 -21.21 -18.99
N ARG A 105 -11.82 -21.18 -18.88
CA ARG A 105 -12.73 -20.79 -19.98
C ARG A 105 -13.44 -19.50 -19.66
#